data_AF-A0A7J3WZ82-F1
#
_entry.id   AF-A0A7J3WZ82-F1
#
_cell.length_a   1.000
_cell.length_b   1.000
_cell.length_c   1.000
_cell.angle_alpha   90.00
_cell.angle_beta   90.00
_cell.angle_gamma   90.00
#
_symmetry.space_group_name_H-M   'P 1'
#
loop_
_entity.id
_entity.type
_entity.pdbx_description
1 polymer ?
#
loop_
_entity_poly.entity_id
_entity_poly.type
_entity_poly.pdbx_seq_one_letter_code
_entity_poly.pdbx_strand_id
1 'polypeptide(L)'
;MIKKYIKIKRSYLLGKYEEVIKHEGKFSEPILALIENKFSGKVVNLDKIKFNESFRQIESYSKTSGREETLTLAIPRVARLVYTLRRKKDIVHVKTVNPDSINACYCVAACNWMFLEIALLLLEINEKEIHNILKLILEKKVPIVEN
;
A
#
# COMPACT_ATOMS: atom_id res chain seq x y z
N MET A 1 5.87 8.65 -3.23
CA MET A 1 4.87 7.82 -2.51
C MET A 1 3.53 8.55 -2.32
N ILE A 2 3.49 9.68 -1.60
CA ILE A 2 2.26 10.41 -1.24
C ILE A 2 1.37 10.77 -2.44
N LYS A 3 1.94 11.28 -3.54
CA LYS A 3 1.17 11.60 -4.76
C LYS A 3 0.43 10.36 -5.32
N LYS A 4 1.05 9.17 -5.27
CA LYS A 4 0.44 7.92 -5.72
C LYS A 4 -0.71 7.50 -4.80
N TYR A 5 -0.49 7.62 -3.48
CA TYR A 5 -1.53 7.37 -2.47
C TYR A 5 -2.76 8.26 -2.66
N ILE A 6 -2.56 9.57 -2.85
CA ILE A 6 -3.64 10.52 -3.12
C ILE A 6 -4.40 10.14 -4.40
N LYS A 7 -3.70 9.72 -5.45
CA LYS A 7 -4.33 9.30 -6.71
C LYS A 7 -5.20 8.05 -6.53
N ILE A 8 -4.72 7.05 -5.79
CA ILE A 8 -5.48 5.84 -5.45
C ILE A 8 -6.78 6.21 -4.72
N LYS A 9 -6.68 7.03 -3.67
CA LYS A 9 -7.84 7.49 -2.89
C LYS A 9 -8.84 8.26 -3.74
N ARG A 10 -8.38 9.21 -4.55
CA ARG A 10 -9.25 9.98 -5.45
C ARG A 10 -9.96 9.09 -6.47
N SER A 11 -9.24 8.14 -7.06
CA SER A 11 -9.82 7.23 -8.05
C SER A 11 -10.91 6.35 -7.44
N TYR A 12 -10.68 5.85 -6.23
CA TYR A 12 -11.67 5.07 -5.49
C TYR A 12 -12.93 5.88 -5.15
N LEU A 13 -12.77 7.12 -4.66
CA LEU A 13 -13.90 8.01 -4.34
C LEU A 13 -14.74 8.36 -5.58
N LEU A 14 -14.14 8.41 -6.76
CA LEU A 14 -14.82 8.66 -8.03
C LEU A 14 -15.41 7.39 -8.67
N GLY A 15 -15.38 6.25 -7.98
CA GLY A 15 -15.84 4.96 -8.53
C GLY A 15 -14.97 4.41 -9.67
N LYS A 16 -13.77 4.98 -9.89
CA LYS A 16 -12.84 4.57 -10.97
C LYS A 16 -11.98 3.38 -10.51
N TYR A 17 -12.62 2.24 -10.27
CA TYR A 17 -11.98 1.05 -9.69
C TYR A 17 -10.83 0.50 -10.55
N GLU A 18 -10.97 0.52 -11.88
CA GLU A 18 -9.90 0.11 -12.77
C GLU A 18 -8.63 0.97 -12.64
N GLU A 19 -8.80 2.28 -12.41
CA GLU A 19 -7.69 3.20 -12.19
C GLU A 19 -7.03 2.99 -10.82
N VAL A 20 -7.80 2.58 -9.80
CA VAL A 20 -7.25 2.12 -8.51
C VAL A 20 -6.33 0.93 -8.75
N ILE A 21 -6.83 -0.09 -9.46
CA ILE A 21 -6.09 -1.32 -9.77
C ILE A 21 -4.81 -1.05 -10.58
N LYS A 22 -4.86 -0.09 -11.49
CA LYS A 22 -3.71 0.33 -12.29
C LYS A 22 -2.61 1.02 -11.47
N HIS A 23 -2.99 1.68 -10.37
CA HIS A 23 -2.09 2.52 -9.59
C HIS A 23 -1.60 1.90 -8.28
N GLU A 24 -2.34 0.96 -7.70
CA GLU A 24 -1.99 0.30 -6.42
C GLU A 24 -0.69 -0.49 -6.48
N GLY A 25 -0.43 -1.26 -7.54
CA GLY A 25 0.83 -2.00 -7.67
C GLY A 25 2.05 -1.10 -7.88
N LYS A 26 1.84 0.20 -8.20
CA LYS A 26 2.91 1.21 -8.23
C LYS A 26 3.13 1.87 -6.87
N PHE A 27 2.27 1.61 -5.90
CA PHE A 27 2.38 2.07 -4.52
C PHE A 27 3.19 1.09 -3.67
N SER A 28 3.07 -0.21 -3.91
CA SER A 28 3.81 -1.26 -3.20
C SER A 28 5.34 -1.18 -3.41
N GLU A 29 5.81 -0.80 -4.60
CA GLU A 29 7.23 -0.61 -4.92
C GLU A 29 7.92 0.45 -4.03
N PRO A 30 7.42 1.70 -3.93
CA PRO A 30 7.93 2.68 -2.97
C PRO A 30 7.94 2.23 -1.51
N ILE A 31 6.97 1.41 -1.09
CA ILE A 31 6.91 0.89 0.28
C ILE A 31 8.09 -0.05 0.54
N LEU A 32 8.33 -1.01 -0.37
CA LEU A 32 9.48 -1.90 -0.27
C LEU A 32 10.80 -1.12 -0.30
N ALA A 33 10.91 -0.11 -1.17
CA ALA A 33 12.10 0.73 -1.25
C ALA A 33 12.43 1.45 0.06
N LEU A 34 11.41 1.94 0.79
CA LEU A 34 11.60 2.59 2.09
C LEU A 34 12.10 1.60 3.15
N ILE A 35 11.52 0.41 3.19
CA ILE A 35 11.95 -0.64 4.11
C ILE A 35 13.39 -1.07 3.76
N GLU A 36 13.66 -1.36 2.49
CA GLU A 36 14.99 -1.76 2.04
C GLU A 36 16.04 -0.68 2.33
N ASN A 37 15.71 0.60 2.14
CA ASN A 37 16.59 1.71 2.51
C ASN A 37 16.87 1.74 4.02
N LYS A 38 15.86 1.52 4.88
CA LYS A 38 16.04 1.48 6.33
C LYS A 38 17.01 0.38 6.77
N PHE A 39 16.91 -0.82 6.22
CA PHE A 39 17.72 -1.97 6.63
C PHE A 39 19.09 -2.04 5.95
N SER A 40 19.21 -1.60 4.70
CA SER A 40 20.48 -1.63 3.97
C SER A 40 21.32 -0.36 4.12
N GLY A 41 20.71 0.75 4.56
CA GLY A 41 21.32 2.08 4.57
C GLY A 41 21.55 2.69 3.17
N LYS A 42 21.15 2.01 2.09
CA LYS A 42 21.40 2.43 0.70
C LYS A 42 20.15 3.02 0.07
N VAL A 43 20.32 4.12 -0.67
CA VAL A 43 19.22 4.72 -1.44
C VAL A 43 18.80 3.76 -2.56
N VAL A 44 17.54 3.34 -2.54
CA VAL A 44 16.97 2.45 -3.56
C VAL A 44 16.47 3.27 -4.74
N ASN A 45 16.95 2.95 -5.95
CA ASN A 45 16.46 3.56 -7.17
C ASN A 45 15.11 2.94 -7.59
N LEU A 46 14.04 3.71 -7.46
CA LEU A 46 12.68 3.28 -7.80
C LEU A 46 12.48 2.94 -9.28
N ASP A 47 13.26 3.53 -10.19
CA ASP A 47 13.14 3.25 -11.63
C ASP A 47 13.72 1.88 -12.00
N LYS A 48 14.55 1.31 -11.12
CA LYS A 48 15.21 0.01 -11.31
C LYS A 48 14.75 -1.04 -10.31
N ILE A 49 13.74 -0.74 -9.50
CA ILE A 49 13.29 -1.66 -8.45
C ILE A 49 12.71 -2.93 -9.07
N LYS A 50 13.23 -4.07 -8.64
CA LYS A 50 12.72 -5.38 -9.01
C LYS A 50 11.92 -5.93 -7.84
N PHE A 51 10.60 -5.74 -7.91
CA PHE A 51 9.68 -6.04 -6.80
C PHE A 51 9.96 -7.37 -6.10
N ASN A 52 10.10 -8.47 -6.86
CA ASN A 52 10.31 -9.80 -6.30
C ASN A 52 11.69 -9.96 -5.61
N GLU A 53 12.72 -9.29 -6.12
CA GLU A 53 14.06 -9.31 -5.51
C GLU A 53 14.05 -8.50 -4.21
N SER A 54 13.55 -7.26 -4.22
CA SER A 54 13.39 -6.44 -3.02
C SER A 54 12.50 -7.12 -1.97
N PHE A 55 11.40 -7.76 -2.37
CA PHE A 55 10.52 -8.51 -1.46
C PHE A 55 11.29 -9.62 -0.73
N ARG A 56 12.00 -10.47 -1.47
CA ARG A 56 12.80 -11.57 -0.88
C ARG A 56 13.93 -11.05 0.00
N GLN A 57 14.59 -9.98 -0.42
CA GLN A 57 15.64 -9.35 0.37
C GLN A 57 15.08 -8.83 1.70
N ILE A 58 13.93 -8.18 1.68
CA ILE A 58 13.30 -7.65 2.90
C ILE A 58 12.88 -8.78 3.85
N GLU A 59 12.26 -9.84 3.32
CA GLU A 59 11.89 -11.00 4.14
C GLU A 59 13.12 -11.73 4.74
N SER A 60 14.32 -11.52 4.19
CA SER A 60 15.57 -12.10 4.73
C SER A 60 16.13 -11.37 5.95
N TYR A 61 15.73 -10.11 6.20
CA TYR A 61 16.23 -9.35 7.35
C TYR A 61 15.78 -9.94 8.69
N SER A 62 16.50 -9.62 9.77
CA SER A 62 16.18 -10.10 11.12
C SER A 62 14.82 -9.61 11.60
N LYS A 63 14.19 -10.39 12.48
CA LYS A 63 12.85 -10.15 13.06
C LYS A 63 12.92 -10.25 14.57
N THR A 64 13.77 -9.43 15.17
CA THR A 64 14.08 -9.50 16.61
C THR A 64 13.05 -8.80 17.47
N SER A 65 12.13 -8.04 16.86
CA SER A 65 11.06 -7.32 17.55
C SER A 65 9.79 -7.29 16.70
N GLY A 66 8.64 -6.99 17.33
CA GLY A 66 7.38 -6.77 16.59
C GLY A 66 7.48 -5.64 15.57
N ARG A 67 8.27 -4.59 15.83
CA ARG A 67 8.54 -3.51 14.84
C ARG A 67 9.25 -4.06 13.62
N GLU A 68 10.31 -4.85 13.82
CA GLU A 68 11.03 -5.48 12.71
C GLU A 68 10.18 -6.50 11.98
N GLU A 69 9.37 -7.28 12.69
CA GLU A 69 8.44 -8.24 12.09
C GLU A 69 7.40 -7.54 11.21
N THR A 70 6.80 -6.44 11.67
CA THR A 70 5.86 -5.66 10.86
C THR A 70 6.53 -5.11 9.61
N LEU A 71 7.74 -4.54 9.74
CA LEU A 71 8.48 -3.96 8.61
C LEU A 71 8.97 -5.03 7.62
N THR A 72 9.41 -6.20 8.07
CA THR A 72 10.08 -7.19 7.23
C THR A 72 9.18 -8.34 6.77
N LEU A 73 8.02 -8.56 7.41
CA LEU A 73 7.06 -9.58 7.01
C LEU A 73 5.67 -9.02 6.71
N ALA A 74 5.04 -8.34 7.66
CA ALA A 74 3.63 -7.97 7.52
C ALA A 74 3.40 -7.00 6.35
N ILE A 75 4.13 -5.88 6.34
CA ILE A 75 4.03 -4.87 5.26
C ILE A 75 4.41 -5.47 3.90
N PRO A 76 5.55 -6.18 3.73
CA PRO A 76 5.92 -6.78 2.45
C PRO A 76 4.90 -7.77 1.91
N ARG A 77 4.26 -8.58 2.77
CA ARG A 77 3.24 -9.54 2.35
C ARG A 77 1.97 -8.86 1.86
N VAL A 78 1.52 -7.81 2.54
CA VAL A 78 0.40 -6.98 2.06
C VAL A 78 0.77 -6.30 0.74
N ALA A 79 1.98 -5.76 0.63
CA ALA A 79 2.50 -5.18 -0.61
C ALA A 79 2.53 -6.19 -1.77
N ARG A 80 2.91 -7.45 -1.50
CA ARG A 80 2.91 -8.56 -2.46
C ARG A 80 1.51 -8.91 -2.93
N LEU A 81 0.53 -8.90 -2.04
CA LEU A 81 -0.87 -9.18 -2.39
C LEU A 81 -1.44 -8.08 -3.30
N VAL A 82 -1.27 -6.80 -2.94
CA VAL A 82 -1.63 -5.65 -3.80
C VAL A 82 -0.93 -5.72 -5.16
N TYR A 83 0.37 -6.04 -5.18
CA TYR A 83 1.12 -6.21 -6.43
C TYR A 83 0.59 -7.36 -7.29
N THR A 84 0.12 -8.44 -6.67
CA THR A 84 -0.44 -9.61 -7.36
C THR A 84 -1.80 -9.31 -7.97
N LEU A 85 -2.67 -8.58 -7.26
CA LEU A 85 -3.99 -8.19 -7.76
C LEU A 85 -3.89 -7.35 -9.04
N ARG A 86 -2.91 -6.45 -9.12
CA ARG A 86 -2.58 -5.75 -10.37
C ARG A 86 -2.25 -6.70 -11.53
N ARG A 87 -1.49 -7.78 -11.28
CA ARG A 87 -1.03 -8.72 -12.31
C ARG A 87 -2.10 -9.74 -12.73
N LYS A 88 -3.14 -9.97 -11.94
CA LYS A 88 -4.18 -10.97 -12.22
C LYS A 88 -5.24 -10.53 -13.24
N LYS A 89 -5.18 -9.30 -13.76
CA LYS A 89 -6.12 -8.81 -14.78
C LYS A 89 -6.19 -9.71 -16.03
N ASP A 90 -5.14 -10.47 -16.34
CA ASP A 90 -5.09 -11.33 -17.53
C ASP A 90 -5.49 -12.80 -17.29
N ILE A 91 -5.73 -13.25 -16.04
CA ILE A 91 -5.70 -14.71 -15.74
C ILE A 91 -7.01 -15.28 -15.17
N VAL A 92 -7.97 -14.50 -14.67
CA VAL A 92 -9.21 -15.09 -14.12
C VAL A 92 -10.44 -14.28 -14.54
N HIS A 93 -10.94 -14.58 -15.74
CA HIS A 93 -12.29 -14.23 -16.13
C HIS A 93 -13.20 -15.44 -15.96
N VAL A 94 -13.68 -15.66 -14.73
CA VAL A 94 -15.01 -16.27 -14.56
C VAL A 94 -15.98 -15.17 -15.01
N LYS A 95 -16.36 -15.18 -16.30
CA LYS A 95 -16.95 -14.06 -17.07
C LYS A 95 -18.30 -13.50 -16.56
N THR A 96 -18.77 -13.88 -15.38
CA THR A 96 -20.09 -13.53 -14.84
C THR A 96 -20.07 -12.43 -13.76
N VAL A 97 -18.95 -12.17 -13.09
CA VAL A 97 -18.86 -11.14 -12.03
C VAL A 97 -17.63 -10.28 -12.25
N ASN A 98 -17.80 -8.95 -12.26
CA ASN A 98 -16.68 -8.01 -12.25
C ASN A 98 -16.20 -7.79 -10.79
N PRO A 99 -15.00 -8.27 -10.41
CA PRO A 99 -14.51 -8.13 -9.04
C PRO A 99 -13.84 -6.78 -8.75
N ASP A 100 -13.76 -5.86 -9.72
CA ASP A 100 -12.91 -4.67 -9.64
C ASP A 100 -13.26 -3.76 -8.47
N SER A 101 -14.54 -3.61 -8.12
CA SER A 101 -14.96 -2.79 -6.97
C SER A 101 -14.45 -3.36 -5.64
N ILE A 102 -14.51 -4.68 -5.48
CA ILE A 102 -14.03 -5.38 -4.28
C ILE A 102 -12.51 -5.38 -4.22
N ASN A 103 -11.84 -5.64 -5.35
CA ASN A 103 -10.39 -5.56 -5.46
C ASN A 103 -9.90 -4.14 -5.12
N ALA A 104 -10.53 -3.11 -5.67
CA ALA A 104 -10.21 -1.72 -5.39
C ALA A 104 -10.44 -1.36 -3.91
N CYS A 105 -11.53 -1.85 -3.30
CA CYS A 105 -11.81 -1.65 -1.88
C CYS A 105 -10.71 -2.25 -1.00
N TYR A 106 -10.36 -3.51 -1.26
CA TYR A 106 -9.26 -4.20 -0.57
C TYR A 106 -7.94 -3.44 -0.73
N CYS A 107 -7.57 -3.08 -1.95
CA CYS A 107 -6.30 -2.42 -2.23
C CYS A 107 -6.21 -1.02 -1.60
N VAL A 108 -7.31 -0.27 -1.54
CA VAL A 108 -7.34 1.01 -0.81
C VAL A 108 -7.14 0.79 0.69
N ALA A 109 -7.80 -0.21 1.29
CA ALA A 109 -7.61 -0.53 2.70
C ALA A 109 -6.17 -0.96 2.99
N ALA A 110 -5.60 -1.84 2.17
CA ALA A 110 -4.21 -2.28 2.25
C ALA A 110 -3.23 -1.10 2.10
N CYS A 111 -3.44 -0.20 1.14
CA CYS A 111 -2.61 0.99 0.97
C CYS A 111 -2.71 1.95 2.16
N ASN A 112 -3.89 2.13 2.75
CA ASN A 112 -4.06 2.94 3.97
C ASN A 112 -3.26 2.36 5.12
N TRP A 113 -3.40 1.05 5.35
CA TRP A 113 -2.71 0.36 6.43
C TRP A 113 -1.19 0.41 6.25
N MET A 114 -0.66 0.05 5.07
CA MET A 114 0.79 0.14 4.82
C MET A 114 1.33 1.57 4.98
N PHE A 115 0.58 2.58 4.54
CA PHE A 115 1.00 3.97 4.70
C PHE A 115 1.08 4.38 6.18
N LEU A 116 0.07 3.99 6.97
CA LEU A 116 0.01 4.26 8.40
C LEU A 116 1.17 3.58 9.15
N GLU A 117 1.41 2.29 8.90
CA GLU A 117 2.51 1.56 9.54
C GLU A 117 3.88 2.15 9.19
N ILE A 118 4.09 2.54 7.93
CA ILE A 118 5.34 3.20 7.53
C ILE A 118 5.50 4.55 8.22
N ALA A 119 4.42 5.33 8.33
CA ALA A 119 4.42 6.61 9.04
C ALA A 119 4.78 6.44 10.53
N LEU A 120 4.21 5.42 11.18
CA LEU A 120 4.49 5.07 12.58
C LEU A 120 5.91 4.56 12.79
N LEU A 121 6.32 3.59 11.97
CA LEU A 121 7.51 2.77 12.24
C LEU A 121 8.78 3.28 11.57
N LEU A 122 8.70 4.13 10.55
CA LEU A 122 9.89 4.67 9.86
C LEU A 122 10.03 6.18 9.98
N LEU A 123 8.90 6.92 10.03
CA LEU A 123 8.93 8.38 10.04
C LEU A 123 8.85 8.99 11.45
N GLU A 124 8.71 8.14 12.48
CA GLU A 124 8.70 8.53 13.91
C GLU A 124 7.79 9.74 14.20
N ILE A 125 6.67 9.78 13.46
CA ILE A 125 5.67 10.82 13.56
C ILE A 125 5.04 10.77 14.96
N ASN A 126 4.82 11.92 15.58
CA ASN A 126 4.18 11.97 16.90
C ASN A 126 2.70 11.56 16.84
N GLU A 127 2.16 11.09 17.97
CA GLU A 127 0.80 10.55 18.10
C GLU A 127 -0.28 11.52 17.57
N LYS A 128 -0.11 12.82 17.81
CA LYS A 128 -1.04 13.87 17.36
C LYS A 128 -1.07 13.98 15.83
N GLU A 129 0.08 13.92 15.18
CA GLU A 129 0.18 13.94 13.72
C GLU A 129 -0.39 12.66 13.10
N ILE A 130 -0.19 11.50 13.75
CA ILE A 130 -0.81 10.23 13.34
C ILE A 130 -2.33 10.32 13.41
N HIS A 131 -2.90 10.88 14.48
CA HIS A 131 -4.35 11.08 14.59
C HIS A 131 -4.89 11.96 13.47
N ASN A 132 -4.17 13.02 13.11
CA ASN A 132 -4.56 13.87 11.98
C ASN A 132 -4.49 13.12 10.65
N ILE A 133 -3.45 12.31 10.43
CA ILE A 133 -3.32 11.47 9.24
C ILE A 133 -4.48 10.45 9.19
N LEU A 134 -4.76 9.75 10.29
CA LEU A 134 -5.87 8.79 10.39
C LEU A 134 -7.21 9.45 10.07
N LYS A 135 -7.46 10.62 10.66
CA LYS A 135 -8.66 11.42 10.41
C LYS A 135 -8.81 11.72 8.91
N LEU A 136 -7.77 12.23 8.26
CA LEU A 136 -7.78 12.52 6.82
C LEU A 136 -7.93 11.27 5.94
N ILE A 137 -7.42 10.12 6.37
CA ILE A 137 -7.52 8.84 5.66
C ILE A 137 -8.93 8.26 5.77
N LEU A 138 -9.56 8.35 6.95
CA LEU A 138 -10.83 7.71 7.28
C LEU A 138 -12.05 8.59 6.99
N GLU A 139 -12.01 9.90 7.25
CA GLU A 139 -13.18 10.79 7.17
C GLU A 139 -13.71 11.04 5.75
N LYS A 140 -12.93 10.73 4.71
CA LYS A 140 -13.40 10.85 3.31
C LYS A 140 -14.45 9.80 2.90
N LYS A 141 -15.11 9.13 3.85
CA LYS A 141 -16.07 8.05 3.58
C LYS A 141 -17.55 8.38 3.78
N VAL A 142 -17.95 9.59 4.16
CA VAL A 142 -19.40 9.87 4.31
C VAL A 142 -19.75 11.28 3.80
N PRO A 143 -20.30 11.43 2.59
CA PRO A 143 -21.28 12.49 2.38
C PRO A 143 -22.56 12.03 3.10
N ILE A 144 -22.81 12.56 4.29
CA ILE A 144 -24.14 12.52 4.87
C ILE A 144 -24.96 13.50 4.04
N VAL A 145 -25.66 13.00 3.03
CA VAL A 145 -26.84 13.70 2.54
C VAL A 145 -27.99 13.17 3.39
N GLU A 146 -28.27 13.87 4.48
CA GLU A 146 -29.56 13.76 5.15
C GLU A 146 -30.56 14.49 4.24
N ASN A 147 -31.51 13.73 3.68
CA ASN A 147 -32.75 14.27 3.12
C ASN A 147 -33.80 14.31 4.23
#